data_AF-U4TNU8-F1
#
_entry.id   AF-U4TNU8-F1
#
_cell.length_a   1.000
_cell.length_b   1.000
_cell.length_c   1.000
_cell.angle_alpha   90.00
_cell.angle_beta   90.00
_cell.angle_gamma   90.00
#
_symmetry.space_group_name_H-M   'P 1'
#
loop_
_entity.id
_entity.type
_entity.pdbx_description
1 polymer ?
#
loop_
_entity_poly.entity_id
_entity_poly.type
_entity_poly.pdbx_seq_one_letter_code
_entity_poly.pdbx_strand_id
1 'polypeptide(L)'
;MTKMAHTIGPLIKTVRQAEEITQARLYANVLSRRQAIRFEAGETDITTERLFQLLARLDMTAAEFQYRWEKQTAVAATPTPQQAILDTAQAKLDQWLDADLTPGEEQAIEAYALTRPFFTLNQIDRLMAVMPKLAPAPYGRITQKLARLLAEMPDAPQVQRRRYRLWANLGIRELFSGEAVQAQKHFTQAAAFANDSLDDRITGGFNQQLAAALVTGDAANVYAATDAVIAHMRGLGLGVDADSLIDNRRHALTAAGLHAHWTPAELGAMARLVTIVPWPLIQDKAAYLRRFPGLQTALDAAGRPLSAFRDVY
;
A
#
# COMPACT_ATOMS: atom_id res chain seq x y z
N MET A 1 25.57 18.43 32.43
CA MET A 1 24.26 17.96 31.94
C MET A 1 23.89 18.79 30.72
N THR A 2 24.03 18.23 29.53
CA THR A 2 23.65 18.90 28.28
C THR A 2 22.12 18.90 28.21
N LYS A 3 21.51 20.08 28.33
CA LYS A 3 20.06 20.28 28.24
C LYS A 3 19.62 19.84 26.85
N MET A 4 18.73 18.85 26.72
CA MET A 4 18.10 18.57 25.42
C MET A 4 17.32 19.82 25.01
N ALA A 5 17.72 20.44 23.90
CA ALA A 5 17.02 21.59 23.36
C ALA A 5 15.70 21.11 22.73
N HIS A 6 14.58 21.65 23.19
CA HIS A 6 13.27 21.36 22.63
C HIS A 6 13.18 22.00 21.23
N THR A 7 12.71 21.25 20.24
CA THR A 7 12.76 21.65 18.83
C THR A 7 11.49 22.33 18.33
N ILE A 8 10.39 22.24 19.08
CA ILE A 8 9.10 22.88 18.75
C ILE A 8 9.23 24.41 18.74
N GLY A 9 9.79 24.99 19.80
CA GLY A 9 9.90 26.44 19.93
C GLY A 9 10.77 27.13 18.88
N PRO A 10 11.97 26.61 18.55
CA PRO A 10 12.78 27.09 17.44
C PRO A 10 12.06 27.02 16.08
N LEU A 11 11.26 25.98 15.83
CA LEU A 11 10.44 25.90 14.63
C LEU A 11 9.36 26.99 14.61
N ILE A 12 8.63 27.18 15.72
CA ILE A 12 7.63 28.26 15.83
C ILE A 12 8.27 29.63 15.61
N LYS A 13 9.48 29.86 16.12
CA LYS A 13 10.25 31.09 15.85
C LYS A 13 10.52 31.27 14.36
N THR A 14 10.96 30.20 13.69
CA THR A 14 11.28 30.22 12.26
C THR A 14 10.04 30.57 11.43
N VAL A 15 8.91 29.92 11.69
CA VAL A 15 7.63 30.21 11.03
C VAL A 15 7.20 31.65 11.32
N ARG A 16 7.21 32.06 12.59
CA ARG A 16 6.84 33.43 13.00
C ARG A 16 7.67 34.49 12.26
N GLN A 17 8.98 34.27 12.11
CA GLN A 17 9.88 35.19 11.42
C GLN A 17 9.59 35.24 9.92
N ALA A 18 9.27 34.10 9.29
CA ALA A 18 8.88 34.05 7.88
C ALA A 18 7.54 34.79 7.62
N GLU A 19 6.61 34.70 8.56
CA GLU A 19 5.32 35.41 8.53
C GLU A 19 5.41 36.88 9.02
N GLU A 20 6.61 37.36 9.37
CA GLU A 20 6.84 38.72 9.89
C GLU A 20 6.00 39.09 11.13
N ILE A 21 5.58 38.09 11.92
CA ILE A 21 4.79 38.30 13.13
C ILE A 21 5.70 38.62 14.32
N THR A 22 5.32 39.62 15.13
CA THR A 22 6.06 39.94 16.36
C THR A 22 5.76 38.93 17.47
N GLN A 23 6.71 38.69 18.39
CA GLN A 23 6.47 37.86 19.57
C GLN A 23 5.28 38.39 20.40
N ALA A 24 5.16 39.71 20.55
CA ALA A 24 4.06 40.32 21.27
C ALA A 24 2.70 39.94 20.67
N ARG A 25 2.58 39.97 19.34
CA ARG A 25 1.37 39.57 18.61
C ARG A 25 1.10 38.07 18.70
N LEU A 26 2.11 37.24 18.46
CA LEU A 26 1.94 35.78 18.46
C LEU A 26 1.56 35.25 19.85
N TYR A 27 2.20 35.73 20.91
CA TYR A 27 2.07 35.15 22.26
C TYR A 27 1.10 35.89 23.18
N ALA A 28 0.45 36.97 22.73
CA ALA A 28 -0.51 37.74 23.52
C ALA A 28 -1.54 36.83 24.21
N ASN A 29 -1.64 36.92 25.54
CA ASN A 29 -2.53 36.09 26.37
C ASN A 29 -2.31 34.56 26.30
N VAL A 30 -1.23 34.10 25.68
CA VAL A 30 -0.85 32.67 25.63
C VAL A 30 0.37 32.39 26.52
N LEU A 31 1.42 33.21 26.37
CA LEU A 31 2.65 33.14 27.15
C LEU A 31 3.09 34.55 27.57
N SER A 32 3.70 34.66 28.75
CA SER A 32 4.42 35.89 29.09
C SER A 32 5.62 36.10 28.16
N ARG A 33 6.08 37.35 27.99
CA ARG A 33 7.25 37.69 27.15
C ARG A 33 8.48 36.84 27.48
N ARG A 34 8.75 36.62 28.77
CA ARG A 34 9.89 35.81 29.22
C ARG A 34 9.71 34.33 28.85
N GLN A 35 8.50 33.78 28.96
CA GLN A 35 8.21 32.40 28.56
C GLN A 35 8.31 32.23 27.04
N ALA A 36 7.83 33.19 26.25
CA ALA A 36 7.94 33.17 24.80
C ALA A 36 9.40 33.13 24.33
N ILE A 37 10.27 33.96 24.90
CA ILE A 37 11.71 33.97 24.57
C ILE A 37 12.35 32.60 24.88
N ARG A 38 12.06 32.03 26.06
CA ARG A 38 12.61 30.73 26.47
C ARG A 38 12.08 29.58 25.63
N PHE A 39 10.79 29.63 25.28
CA PHE A 39 10.17 28.66 24.37
C PHE A 39 10.84 28.71 23.00
N GLU A 40 10.91 29.88 22.36
CA GLU A 40 11.55 30.03 21.04
C GLU A 40 13.04 29.67 21.03
N ALA A 41 13.73 29.75 22.17
CA ALA A 41 15.10 29.31 22.35
C ALA A 41 15.24 27.79 22.59
N GLY A 42 14.13 27.05 22.68
CA GLY A 42 14.13 25.62 22.96
C GLY A 42 14.43 25.26 24.42
N GLU A 43 14.28 26.20 25.35
CA GLU A 43 14.61 26.00 26.77
C GLU A 43 13.43 25.47 27.62
N THR A 44 12.21 25.54 27.10
CA THR A 44 10.97 25.14 27.79
C THR A 44 9.94 24.61 26.79
N ASP A 45 9.14 23.65 27.21
CA ASP A 45 7.95 23.19 26.48
C ASP A 45 6.69 24.04 26.77
N ILE A 46 5.67 23.82 25.96
CA ILE A 46 4.31 24.35 26.15
C ILE A 46 3.29 23.23 26.10
N THR A 47 2.08 23.49 26.60
CA THR A 47 0.98 22.51 26.50
C THR A 47 0.44 22.46 25.07
N THR A 48 -0.21 21.34 24.74
CA THR A 48 -0.83 21.11 23.42
C THR A 48 -1.87 22.18 23.08
N GLU A 49 -2.69 22.60 24.04
CA GLU A 49 -3.71 23.64 23.83
C GLU A 49 -3.08 24.98 23.43
N ARG A 50 -1.97 25.35 24.10
CA ARG A 50 -1.22 26.57 23.74
C ARG A 50 -0.58 26.44 22.37
N LEU A 51 -0.05 25.26 22.02
CA LEU A 51 0.50 25.02 20.69
C LEU A 51 -0.57 25.25 19.61
N PHE A 52 -1.76 24.65 19.73
CA PHE A 52 -2.83 24.85 18.75
C PHE A 52 -3.28 26.32 18.66
N GLN A 53 -3.30 27.07 19.77
CA GLN A 53 -3.58 28.51 19.72
C GLN A 53 -2.52 29.30 18.93
N LEU A 54 -1.24 28.93 19.06
CA LEU A 54 -0.16 29.56 18.29
C LEU A 54 -0.25 29.20 16.81
N LEU A 55 -0.52 27.93 16.49
CA LEU A 55 -0.69 27.47 15.11
C LEU A 55 -1.84 28.20 14.41
N ALA A 56 -2.98 28.36 15.08
CA ALA A 56 -4.11 29.13 14.55
C ALA A 56 -3.75 30.60 14.26
N ARG A 57 -2.86 31.22 15.06
CA ARG A 57 -2.39 32.60 14.83
C ARG A 57 -1.35 32.73 13.72
N LEU A 58 -0.69 31.62 13.39
CA LEU A 58 0.27 31.51 12.29
C LEU A 58 -0.41 31.03 10.99
N ASP A 59 -1.74 30.91 10.98
CA ASP A 59 -2.51 30.30 9.88
C ASP A 59 -1.95 28.93 9.44
N MET A 60 -1.44 28.17 10.42
CA MET A 60 -0.76 26.90 10.19
C MET A 60 -1.59 25.76 10.73
N THR A 61 -1.78 24.72 9.93
CA THR A 61 -2.45 23.51 10.40
C THR A 61 -1.51 22.67 11.27
N ALA A 62 -2.08 21.85 12.17
CA ALA A 62 -1.31 20.90 12.96
C ALA A 62 -0.51 19.91 12.10
N ALA A 63 -1.09 19.45 10.99
CA ALA A 63 -0.46 18.52 10.07
C ALA A 63 0.76 19.14 9.37
N GLU A 64 0.65 20.40 8.93
CA GLU A 64 1.78 21.11 8.34
C GLU A 64 2.90 21.34 9.37
N PHE A 65 2.55 21.78 10.58
CA PHE A 65 3.52 21.97 11.65
C PHE A 65 4.29 20.68 11.94
N GLN A 66 3.57 19.55 12.08
CA GLN A 66 4.16 18.24 12.32
C GLN A 66 5.14 17.86 11.19
N TYR A 67 4.75 18.02 9.92
CA TYR A 67 5.62 17.73 8.79
C TYR A 67 6.94 18.52 8.83
N ARG A 68 6.87 19.83 9.13
CA ARG A 68 8.06 20.69 9.24
C ARG A 68 8.94 20.31 10.43
N TRP A 69 8.33 19.92 11.54
CA TRP A 69 9.02 19.47 12.74
C TRP A 69 9.77 18.16 12.51
N GLU A 70 9.11 17.15 11.94
CA GLU A 70 9.71 15.86 11.60
C GLU A 70 10.87 15.98 10.61
N LYS A 71 10.80 16.92 9.66
CA LYS A 71 11.93 17.19 8.74
C LYS A 71 13.17 17.74 9.45
N GLN A 72 12.99 18.50 10.54
CA GLN A 72 14.08 19.10 11.32
C GLN A 72 14.59 18.17 12.42
N THR A 73 13.72 17.31 12.94
CA THR A 73 14.06 16.31 13.93
C THR A 73 13.80 14.93 13.36
N ALA A 74 14.86 14.27 12.89
CA ALA A 74 14.84 12.85 12.57
C ALA A 74 14.60 12.04 13.86
N VAL A 75 13.39 12.07 14.38
CA VAL A 75 12.97 11.22 15.49
C VAL A 75 12.46 9.94 14.87
N ALA A 76 13.35 8.97 14.74
CA ALA A 76 12.92 7.60 14.51
C ALA A 76 12.13 7.14 15.74
N ALA A 77 10.83 6.86 15.56
CA ALA A 77 10.07 6.21 16.61
C ALA A 77 10.72 4.86 16.92
N THR A 78 11.07 4.60 18.18
CA THR A 78 11.51 3.26 18.60
C THR A 78 10.31 2.31 18.42
N PRO A 79 10.36 1.34 17.49
CA PRO A 79 9.25 0.43 17.28
C PRO A 79 9.06 -0.40 18.56
N THR A 80 7.80 -0.67 18.94
CA THR A 80 7.55 -1.72 19.91
C THR A 80 8.05 -3.07 19.36
N PRO A 81 8.41 -4.06 20.20
CA PRO A 81 8.86 -5.37 19.71
C PRO A 81 7.90 -6.02 18.70
N GLN A 82 6.59 -5.77 18.87
CA GLN A 82 5.56 -6.27 17.95
C GLN A 82 5.44 -5.45 16.66
N GLN A 83 5.81 -4.16 16.66
CA GLN A 83 5.95 -3.38 15.44
C GLN A 83 7.18 -3.82 14.64
N ALA A 84 8.28 -4.17 15.32
CA ALA A 84 9.49 -4.62 14.65
C ALA A 84 9.27 -5.87 13.76
N ILE A 85 8.38 -6.79 14.15
CA ILE A 85 8.07 -7.96 13.33
C ILE A 85 7.25 -7.57 12.08
N LEU A 86 6.25 -6.69 12.23
CA LEU A 86 5.52 -6.16 11.08
C LEU A 86 6.44 -5.36 10.15
N ASP A 87 7.37 -4.60 10.71
CA ASP A 87 8.31 -3.78 9.93
C ASP A 87 9.28 -4.65 9.16
N THR A 88 9.70 -5.78 9.74
CA THR A 88 10.54 -6.77 9.05
C THR A 88 9.78 -7.43 7.89
N ALA A 89 8.55 -7.89 8.14
CA ALA A 89 7.71 -8.48 7.10
C ALA A 89 7.37 -7.47 6.00
N GLN A 90 7.03 -6.24 6.37
CA GLN A 90 6.74 -5.16 5.43
C GLN A 90 7.98 -4.83 4.58
N ALA A 91 9.15 -4.67 5.18
CA ALA A 91 10.38 -4.35 4.45
C ALA A 91 10.73 -5.42 3.40
N LYS A 92 10.50 -6.70 3.72
CA LYS A 92 10.65 -7.80 2.76
C LYS A 92 9.66 -7.67 1.59
N LEU A 93 8.39 -7.40 1.87
CA LEU A 93 7.34 -7.29 0.85
C LEU A 93 7.44 -6.00 0.03
N ASP A 94 7.96 -4.92 0.60
CA ASP A 94 8.30 -3.68 -0.11
C ASP A 94 9.44 -3.90 -1.10
N GLN A 95 10.40 -4.77 -0.76
CA GLN A 95 11.48 -5.16 -1.66
C GLN A 95 10.98 -6.09 -2.77
N TRP A 96 10.11 -7.05 -2.43
CA TRP A 96 9.50 -7.95 -3.40
C TRP A 96 8.16 -8.47 -2.88
N LEU A 97 7.07 -8.11 -3.57
CA LEU A 97 5.72 -8.53 -3.20
C LEU A 97 5.59 -10.05 -3.07
N ASP A 98 6.40 -10.80 -3.81
CA ASP A 98 6.39 -12.25 -3.86
C ASP A 98 7.33 -12.93 -2.85
N ALA A 99 8.00 -12.17 -1.99
CA ALA A 99 8.92 -12.72 -0.98
C ALA A 99 8.22 -13.70 -0.02
N ASP A 100 8.97 -14.72 0.39
CA ASP A 100 8.50 -15.74 1.32
C ASP A 100 8.52 -15.20 2.77
N LEU A 101 7.42 -15.41 3.50
CA LEU A 101 7.38 -15.23 4.95
C LEU A 101 7.74 -16.54 5.63
N THR A 102 8.45 -16.46 6.75
CA THR A 102 8.71 -17.61 7.62
C THR A 102 7.45 -17.95 8.44
N PRO A 103 7.28 -19.21 8.90
CA PRO A 103 6.17 -19.57 9.78
C PRO A 103 6.08 -18.72 11.06
N GLY A 104 7.23 -18.29 11.59
CA GLY A 104 7.29 -17.39 12.75
C GLY A 104 6.78 -15.97 12.44
N GLU A 105 7.05 -15.46 11.24
CA GLU A 105 6.52 -14.17 10.78
C GLU A 105 5.01 -14.24 10.59
N GLU A 106 4.49 -15.29 9.95
CA GLU A 106 3.04 -15.48 9.78
C GLU A 106 2.30 -15.55 11.13
N GLN A 107 2.82 -16.36 12.08
CA GLN A 107 2.26 -16.47 13.42
C GLN A 107 2.28 -15.13 14.17
N ALA A 108 3.35 -14.36 14.04
CA ALA A 108 3.47 -13.06 14.68
C ALA A 108 2.51 -12.02 14.08
N ILE A 109 2.32 -12.01 12.76
CA ILE A 109 1.32 -11.16 12.09
C ILE A 109 -0.07 -11.53 12.57
N GLU A 110 -0.41 -12.82 12.62
CA GLU A 110 -1.71 -13.28 13.09
C GLU A 110 -1.95 -12.88 14.57
N ALA A 111 -0.98 -13.15 15.44
CA ALA A 111 -1.07 -12.80 16.85
C ALA A 111 -1.24 -11.28 17.02
N TYR A 112 -0.46 -10.47 16.31
CA TYR A 112 -0.60 -9.01 16.32
C TYR A 112 -2.00 -8.57 15.89
N ALA A 113 -2.50 -9.12 14.78
CA ALA A 113 -3.74 -8.71 14.15
C ALA A 113 -4.97 -9.16 14.94
N LEU A 114 -4.94 -10.33 15.59
CA LEU A 114 -6.13 -10.89 16.24
C LEU A 114 -6.24 -10.55 17.72
N THR A 115 -5.13 -10.40 18.45
CA THR A 115 -5.17 -10.19 19.92
C THR A 115 -5.48 -8.75 20.34
N ARG A 116 -5.21 -7.75 19.49
CA ARG A 116 -5.37 -6.33 19.85
C ARG A 116 -6.81 -5.83 19.75
N PRO A 117 -7.31 -5.00 20.68
CA PRO A 117 -8.68 -4.49 20.60
C PRO A 117 -8.86 -3.41 19.53
N PHE A 118 -7.83 -2.60 19.24
CA PHE A 118 -7.90 -1.51 18.26
C PHE A 118 -6.59 -1.36 17.46
N PHE A 119 -6.64 -0.62 16.36
CA PHE A 119 -5.49 -0.25 15.53
C PHE A 119 -5.53 1.23 15.18
N THR A 120 -4.36 1.86 15.06
CA THR A 120 -4.24 3.15 14.36
C THR A 120 -4.39 2.94 12.85
N LEU A 121 -4.74 3.98 12.09
CA LEU A 121 -4.87 3.89 10.64
C LEU A 121 -3.57 3.39 9.95
N ASN A 122 -2.40 3.81 10.43
CA ASN A 122 -1.12 3.32 9.91
C ASN A 122 -0.90 1.82 10.18
N GLN A 123 -1.36 1.33 11.34
CA GLN A 123 -1.29 -0.10 11.64
C GLN A 123 -2.25 -0.91 10.74
N ILE A 124 -3.40 -0.34 10.38
CA ILE A 124 -4.32 -0.94 9.40
C ILE A 124 -3.66 -1.03 8.03
N ASP A 125 -2.98 0.03 7.56
CA ASP A 125 -2.27 -0.01 6.27
C ASP A 125 -1.18 -1.07 6.23
N ARG A 126 -0.36 -1.15 7.30
CA ARG A 126 0.67 -2.19 7.43
C ARG A 126 0.05 -3.59 7.40
N LEU A 127 -1.03 -3.81 8.13
CA LEU A 127 -1.74 -5.09 8.11
C LEU A 127 -2.27 -5.43 6.72
N MET A 128 -2.89 -4.48 6.01
CA MET A 128 -3.39 -4.69 4.65
C MET A 128 -2.29 -5.03 3.64
N ALA A 129 -1.06 -4.55 3.88
CA ALA A 129 0.08 -4.84 3.02
C ALA A 129 0.70 -6.23 3.28
N VAL A 130 0.75 -6.70 4.54
CA VAL A 130 1.35 -8.01 4.87
C VAL A 130 0.36 -9.18 4.84
N MET A 131 -0.92 -8.92 5.13
CA MET A 131 -1.92 -9.98 5.26
C MET A 131 -2.15 -10.83 4.00
N PRO A 132 -1.95 -10.36 2.74
CA PRO A 132 -2.15 -11.20 1.55
C PRO A 132 -1.29 -12.47 1.53
N LYS A 133 -0.19 -12.51 2.29
CA LYS A 133 0.67 -13.70 2.45
C LYS A 133 0.13 -14.74 3.42
N LEU A 134 -0.88 -14.40 4.21
CA LEU A 134 -1.44 -15.32 5.19
C LEU A 134 -2.38 -16.34 4.54
N ALA A 135 -2.44 -17.51 5.18
CA ALA A 135 -3.41 -18.55 4.87
C ALA A 135 -4.87 -18.00 4.86
N PRO A 136 -5.80 -18.67 4.15
CA PRO A 136 -7.17 -18.19 3.99
C PRO A 136 -7.92 -17.88 5.28
N ALA A 137 -7.83 -18.74 6.29
CA ALA A 137 -8.57 -18.56 7.54
C ALA A 137 -8.08 -17.36 8.38
N PRO A 138 -6.76 -17.16 8.63
CA PRO A 138 -6.25 -15.93 9.22
C PRO A 138 -6.60 -14.67 8.42
N TYR A 139 -6.43 -14.68 7.10
CA TYR A 139 -6.75 -13.53 6.26
C TYR A 139 -8.21 -13.10 6.41
N GLY A 140 -9.15 -14.04 6.30
CA GLY A 140 -10.59 -13.74 6.41
C GLY A 140 -10.95 -13.13 7.77
N ARG A 141 -10.42 -13.67 8.87
CA ARG A 141 -10.64 -13.13 10.23
C ARG A 141 -10.08 -11.72 10.38
N ILE A 142 -8.88 -11.46 9.84
CA ILE A 142 -8.26 -10.13 9.90
C ILE A 142 -9.05 -9.15 9.04
N THR A 143 -9.45 -9.51 7.82
CA THR A 143 -10.29 -8.67 6.94
C THR A 143 -11.58 -8.25 7.64
N GLN A 144 -12.31 -9.20 8.23
CA GLN A 144 -13.55 -8.92 8.96
C GLN A 144 -13.33 -7.98 10.15
N LYS A 145 -12.20 -8.12 10.86
CA LYS A 145 -11.85 -7.23 11.97
C LYS A 145 -11.55 -5.81 11.48
N LEU A 146 -10.72 -5.68 10.44
CA LEU A 146 -10.39 -4.38 9.85
C LEU A 146 -11.62 -3.69 9.27
N ALA A 147 -12.53 -4.44 8.62
CA ALA A 147 -13.77 -3.92 8.08
C ALA A 147 -14.67 -3.32 9.17
N ARG A 148 -14.79 -3.99 10.33
CA ARG A 148 -15.55 -3.48 11.49
C ARG A 148 -14.92 -2.19 12.04
N LEU A 149 -13.62 -2.19 12.30
CA LEU A 149 -12.91 -1.02 12.84
C LEU A 149 -13.01 0.19 11.90
N LEU A 150 -12.88 -0.02 10.58
CA LEU A 150 -13.04 1.08 9.62
C LEU A 150 -14.49 1.56 9.51
N ALA A 151 -15.47 0.68 9.74
CA ALA A 151 -16.88 1.06 9.74
C ALA A 151 -17.29 1.91 10.96
N GLU A 152 -16.53 1.85 12.07
CA GLU A 152 -16.71 2.70 13.26
C GLU A 152 -16.28 4.15 13.04
N MET A 153 -15.53 4.43 11.96
CA MET A 153 -15.01 5.77 11.64
C MET A 153 -15.48 6.24 10.24
N PRO A 154 -16.80 6.23 9.94
CA PRO A 154 -17.28 6.44 8.57
C PRO A 154 -17.00 7.86 8.04
N ASP A 155 -16.97 8.86 8.92
CA ASP A 155 -16.83 10.27 8.53
C ASP A 155 -15.37 10.72 8.40
N ALA A 156 -14.40 9.87 8.76
CA ALA A 156 -12.99 10.21 8.65
C ALA A 156 -12.55 10.14 7.16
N PRO A 157 -12.11 11.25 6.53
CA PRO A 157 -11.74 11.24 5.11
C PRO A 157 -10.65 10.21 4.78
N GLN A 158 -9.71 10.04 5.71
CA GLN A 158 -8.61 9.07 5.61
C GLN A 158 -9.09 7.60 5.65
N VAL A 159 -10.30 7.32 6.15
CA VAL A 159 -10.84 5.96 6.26
C VAL A 159 -11.46 5.48 4.96
N GLN A 160 -12.03 6.39 4.15
CA GLN A 160 -12.73 6.02 2.92
C GLN A 160 -11.82 5.27 1.93
N ARG A 161 -10.64 5.82 1.64
CA ARG A 161 -9.64 5.15 0.78
C ARG A 161 -9.17 3.81 1.37
N ARG A 162 -9.11 3.67 2.70
CA ARG A 162 -8.74 2.40 3.35
C ARG A 162 -9.83 1.34 3.24
N ARG A 163 -11.10 1.75 3.31
CA ARG A 163 -12.24 0.85 3.02
C ARG A 163 -12.20 0.40 1.57
N TYR A 164 -11.98 1.32 0.63
CA TYR A 164 -11.75 0.98 -0.77
C TYR A 164 -10.67 -0.10 -0.91
N ARG A 165 -9.46 0.15 -0.37
CA ARG A 165 -8.32 -0.78 -0.48
C ARG A 165 -8.60 -2.14 0.16
N LEU A 166 -9.25 -2.17 1.32
CA LEU A 166 -9.57 -3.43 2.01
C LEU A 166 -10.45 -4.33 1.13
N TRP A 167 -11.52 -3.77 0.54
CA TRP A 167 -12.44 -4.51 -0.31
C TRP A 167 -11.84 -4.83 -1.68
N ALA A 168 -11.04 -3.93 -2.25
CA ALA A 168 -10.31 -4.20 -3.49
C ALA A 168 -9.30 -5.34 -3.32
N ASN A 169 -8.56 -5.38 -2.20
CA ASN A 169 -7.62 -6.46 -1.89
C ASN A 169 -8.33 -7.81 -1.72
N LEU A 170 -9.52 -7.82 -1.09
CA LEU A 170 -10.34 -9.02 -0.98
C LEU A 170 -10.81 -9.48 -2.36
N GLY A 171 -11.25 -8.55 -3.23
CA GLY A 171 -11.61 -8.85 -4.60
C GLY A 171 -10.46 -9.44 -5.42
N ILE A 172 -9.25 -8.89 -5.30
CA ILE A 172 -8.04 -9.43 -5.97
C ILE A 172 -7.74 -10.85 -5.49
N ARG A 173 -7.83 -11.10 -4.18
CA ARG A 173 -7.58 -12.44 -3.63
C ARG A 173 -8.54 -13.47 -4.22
N GLU A 174 -9.83 -13.15 -4.28
CA GLU A 174 -10.86 -14.03 -4.83
C GLU A 174 -10.68 -14.22 -6.33
N LEU A 175 -10.33 -13.16 -7.04
CA LEU A 175 -10.02 -13.19 -8.47
C LEU A 175 -8.91 -14.21 -8.77
N PHE A 176 -7.84 -14.17 -7.98
CA PHE A 176 -6.70 -15.10 -8.09
C PHE A 176 -6.95 -16.49 -7.48
N SER A 177 -8.10 -16.67 -6.82
CA SER A 177 -8.56 -17.98 -6.34
C SER A 177 -9.59 -18.61 -7.28
N GLY A 178 -9.93 -17.97 -8.41
CA GLY A 178 -10.93 -18.45 -9.36
C GLY A 178 -12.37 -18.05 -9.03
N GLU A 179 -12.58 -17.27 -7.98
CA GLU A 179 -13.90 -16.88 -7.45
C GLU A 179 -14.41 -15.58 -8.09
N ALA A 180 -14.47 -15.52 -9.42
CA ALA A 180 -14.73 -14.30 -10.19
C ALA A 180 -16.04 -13.57 -9.79
N VAL A 181 -17.10 -14.33 -9.46
CA VAL A 181 -18.39 -13.77 -9.01
C VAL A 181 -18.24 -13.04 -7.68
N GLN A 182 -17.48 -13.60 -6.73
CA GLN A 182 -17.26 -12.95 -5.44
C GLN A 182 -16.33 -11.74 -5.59
N ALA A 183 -15.28 -11.89 -6.42
CA ALA A 183 -14.37 -10.80 -6.74
C ALA A 183 -15.14 -9.59 -7.28
N GLN A 184 -16.06 -9.80 -8.22
CA GLN A 184 -16.91 -8.74 -8.78
C GLN A 184 -17.75 -8.03 -7.72
N LYS A 185 -18.32 -8.77 -6.76
CA LYS A 185 -19.08 -8.17 -5.65
C LYS A 185 -18.18 -7.30 -4.78
N HIS A 186 -16.98 -7.76 -4.43
CA HIS A 186 -16.07 -6.98 -3.60
C HIS A 186 -15.49 -5.76 -4.34
N PHE A 187 -15.24 -5.83 -5.64
CA PHE A 187 -14.89 -4.63 -6.41
C PHE A 187 -16.03 -3.62 -6.47
N THR A 188 -17.28 -4.10 -6.63
CA THR A 188 -18.47 -3.23 -6.57
C THR A 188 -18.60 -2.57 -5.19
N GLN A 189 -18.36 -3.32 -4.12
CA GLN A 189 -18.35 -2.80 -2.76
C GLN A 189 -17.21 -1.79 -2.53
N ALA A 190 -16.02 -2.05 -3.06
CA ALA A 190 -14.89 -1.12 -2.99
C ALA A 190 -15.23 0.22 -3.66
N ALA A 191 -15.82 0.18 -4.85
CA ALA A 191 -16.20 1.36 -5.63
C ALA A 191 -17.23 2.28 -4.94
N ALA A 192 -17.93 1.80 -3.91
CA ALA A 192 -18.83 2.62 -3.10
C ALA A 192 -18.10 3.58 -2.14
N PHE A 193 -16.79 3.41 -1.93
CA PHE A 193 -16.00 4.26 -1.04
C PHE A 193 -15.20 5.31 -1.81
N ALA A 194 -15.07 6.50 -1.23
CA ALA A 194 -14.32 7.59 -1.85
C ALA A 194 -12.82 7.23 -1.98
N ASN A 195 -12.29 7.47 -3.18
CA ASN A 195 -10.89 7.21 -3.52
C ASN A 195 -10.43 8.19 -4.62
N ASP A 196 -9.45 9.03 -4.28
CA ASP A 196 -8.87 10.06 -5.16
C ASP A 196 -7.59 9.60 -5.88
N SER A 197 -6.98 8.52 -5.41
CA SER A 197 -5.76 7.93 -5.98
C SER A 197 -6.00 7.47 -7.41
N LEU A 198 -5.21 8.00 -8.35
CA LEU A 198 -5.28 7.62 -9.77
C LEU A 198 -4.88 6.16 -9.95
N ASP A 199 -3.79 5.72 -9.32
CA ASP A 199 -3.28 4.35 -9.41
C ASP A 199 -4.29 3.33 -8.93
N ASP A 200 -4.96 3.64 -7.81
CA ASP A 200 -6.01 2.79 -7.25
C ASP A 200 -7.21 2.70 -8.22
N ARG A 201 -7.56 3.80 -8.90
CA ARG A 201 -8.66 3.84 -9.88
C ARG A 201 -8.32 3.08 -11.17
N ILE A 202 -7.09 3.19 -11.68
CA ILE A 202 -6.63 2.45 -12.86
C ILE A 202 -6.62 0.95 -12.54
N THR A 203 -5.94 0.56 -11.47
CA THR A 203 -5.77 -0.85 -11.09
C THR A 203 -7.10 -1.47 -10.68
N GLY A 204 -7.91 -0.74 -9.90
CA GLY A 204 -9.24 -1.19 -9.50
C GLY A 204 -10.21 -1.30 -10.67
N GLY A 205 -10.20 -0.34 -11.59
CA GLY A 205 -11.02 -0.37 -12.81
C GLY A 205 -10.64 -1.55 -13.71
N PHE A 206 -9.35 -1.80 -13.90
CA PHE A 206 -8.87 -2.98 -14.62
C PHE A 206 -9.35 -4.28 -13.95
N ASN A 207 -9.15 -4.44 -12.64
CA ASN A 207 -9.54 -5.66 -11.92
C ASN A 207 -11.07 -5.87 -11.90
N GLN A 208 -11.85 -4.79 -11.86
CA GLN A 208 -13.31 -4.84 -11.96
C GLN A 208 -13.75 -5.32 -13.35
N GLN A 209 -13.13 -4.80 -14.42
CA GLN A 209 -13.39 -5.25 -15.79
C GLN A 209 -13.00 -6.71 -15.99
N LEU A 210 -11.82 -7.09 -15.50
CA LEU A 210 -11.32 -8.46 -15.52
C LEU A 210 -12.27 -9.43 -14.81
N ALA A 211 -12.70 -9.11 -13.58
CA ALA A 211 -13.65 -9.92 -12.83
C ALA A 211 -15.01 -10.05 -13.56
N ALA A 212 -15.53 -8.94 -14.10
CA ALA A 212 -16.79 -8.96 -14.85
C ALA A 212 -16.71 -9.80 -16.13
N ALA A 213 -15.59 -9.73 -16.86
CA ALA A 213 -15.37 -10.53 -18.06
C ALA A 213 -15.21 -12.02 -17.71
N LEU A 214 -14.51 -12.36 -16.63
CA LEU A 214 -14.32 -13.76 -16.20
C LEU A 214 -15.63 -14.47 -15.84
N VAL A 215 -16.63 -13.76 -15.33
CA VAL A 215 -17.96 -14.32 -15.03
C VAL A 215 -18.62 -14.93 -16.28
N THR A 216 -18.25 -14.48 -17.48
CA THR A 216 -18.79 -15.03 -18.74
C THR A 216 -18.27 -16.43 -19.07
N GLY A 217 -17.17 -16.88 -18.45
CA GLY A 217 -16.55 -18.17 -18.76
C GLY A 217 -15.81 -18.21 -20.11
N ASP A 218 -15.65 -17.06 -20.77
CA ASP A 218 -14.98 -16.96 -22.08
C ASP A 218 -13.66 -16.19 -21.98
N ALA A 219 -12.55 -16.88 -22.24
CA ALA A 219 -11.22 -16.28 -22.26
C ALA A 219 -11.09 -15.17 -23.31
N ALA A 220 -11.71 -15.30 -24.49
CA ALA A 220 -11.62 -14.29 -25.54
C ALA A 220 -12.25 -12.97 -25.10
N ASN A 221 -13.39 -13.04 -24.41
CA ASN A 221 -14.02 -11.88 -23.79
C ASN A 221 -13.13 -11.21 -22.73
N VAL A 222 -12.39 -11.99 -21.94
CA VAL A 222 -11.42 -11.46 -20.96
C VAL A 222 -10.31 -10.66 -21.64
N TYR A 223 -9.71 -11.19 -22.71
CA TYR A 223 -8.69 -10.47 -23.48
C TYR A 223 -9.27 -9.17 -24.07
N ALA A 224 -10.40 -9.27 -24.77
CA ALA A 224 -11.06 -8.11 -25.39
C ALA A 224 -11.40 -7.00 -24.36
N ALA A 225 -11.83 -7.37 -23.16
CA ALA A 225 -12.17 -6.43 -22.10
C ALA A 225 -10.95 -5.71 -21.49
N THR A 226 -9.75 -6.27 -21.60
CA THR A 226 -8.56 -5.80 -20.86
C THR A 226 -7.45 -5.25 -21.75
N ASP A 227 -7.39 -5.64 -23.03
CA ASP A 227 -6.32 -5.25 -23.95
C ASP A 227 -6.20 -3.74 -24.14
N ALA A 228 -7.32 -3.02 -24.22
CA ALA A 228 -7.31 -1.57 -24.42
C ALA A 228 -6.61 -0.83 -23.27
N VAL A 229 -6.83 -1.25 -22.02
CA VAL A 229 -6.19 -0.66 -20.85
C VAL A 229 -4.69 -0.96 -20.85
N ILE A 230 -4.30 -2.20 -21.13
CA ILE A 230 -2.89 -2.62 -21.21
C ILE A 230 -2.15 -1.84 -22.29
N ALA A 231 -2.74 -1.74 -23.49
CA ALA A 231 -2.18 -0.98 -24.61
C ALA A 231 -2.05 0.52 -24.27
N HIS A 232 -3.04 1.09 -23.58
CA HIS A 232 -2.99 2.49 -23.16
C HIS A 232 -1.88 2.75 -22.14
N MET A 233 -1.76 1.93 -21.10
CA MET A 233 -0.68 2.02 -20.11
C MET A 233 0.69 2.00 -20.78
N ARG A 234 0.87 1.07 -21.73
CA ARG A 234 2.10 0.97 -22.52
C ARG A 234 2.36 2.21 -23.37
N GLY A 235 1.34 2.76 -24.02
CA GLY A 235 1.43 3.99 -24.81
C GLY A 235 1.79 5.24 -23.98
N LEU A 236 1.45 5.23 -22.68
CA LEU A 236 1.86 6.26 -21.72
C LEU A 236 3.29 6.08 -21.18
N GLY A 237 4.03 5.06 -21.64
CA GLY A 237 5.36 4.74 -21.13
C GLY A 237 5.36 3.95 -19.82
N LEU A 238 4.20 3.49 -19.35
CA LEU A 238 4.03 2.72 -18.11
C LEU A 238 4.16 1.22 -18.39
N GLY A 239 5.30 0.81 -18.98
CA GLY A 239 5.53 -0.56 -19.44
C GLY A 239 5.53 -1.60 -18.32
N VAL A 240 6.08 -1.26 -17.15
CA VAL A 240 6.12 -2.15 -15.97
C VAL A 240 4.72 -2.39 -15.41
N ASP A 241 3.89 -1.35 -15.37
CA ASP A 241 2.50 -1.48 -14.93
C ASP A 241 1.70 -2.31 -15.93
N ALA A 242 1.88 -2.09 -17.24
CA ALA A 242 1.24 -2.89 -18.28
C ALA A 242 1.60 -4.39 -18.16
N ASP A 243 2.87 -4.72 -17.91
CA ASP A 243 3.31 -6.10 -17.67
C ASP A 243 2.66 -6.70 -16.42
N SER A 244 2.50 -5.90 -15.37
CA SER A 244 1.81 -6.32 -14.14
C SER A 244 0.33 -6.62 -14.39
N LEU A 245 -0.33 -5.84 -15.24
CA LEU A 245 -1.72 -6.09 -15.64
C LEU A 245 -1.84 -7.36 -16.51
N ILE A 246 -0.88 -7.61 -17.41
CA ILE A 246 -0.81 -8.86 -18.19
C ILE A 246 -0.68 -10.06 -17.25
N ASP A 247 0.22 -10.01 -16.26
CA ASP A 247 0.40 -11.11 -15.32
C ASP A 247 -0.84 -11.33 -14.43
N ASN A 248 -1.47 -10.25 -13.96
CA ASN A 248 -2.72 -10.34 -13.19
C ASN A 248 -3.84 -11.02 -14.01
N ARG A 249 -4.01 -10.63 -15.28
CA ARG A 249 -4.98 -11.27 -16.18
C ARG A 249 -4.70 -12.75 -16.37
N ARG A 250 -3.44 -13.09 -16.68
CA ARG A 250 -2.99 -14.48 -16.83
C ARG A 250 -3.29 -15.28 -15.57
N HIS A 251 -2.93 -14.75 -14.39
CA HIS A 251 -3.18 -15.40 -13.11
C HIS A 251 -4.66 -15.69 -12.89
N ALA A 252 -5.53 -14.70 -13.14
CA ALA A 252 -6.97 -14.84 -12.98
C ALA A 252 -7.56 -15.86 -13.98
N LEU A 253 -7.13 -15.85 -15.24
CA LEU A 253 -7.52 -16.84 -16.25
C LEU A 253 -7.08 -18.25 -15.84
N THR A 254 -5.85 -18.41 -15.32
CA THR A 254 -5.35 -19.70 -14.84
C THR A 254 -6.18 -20.20 -13.67
N ALA A 255 -6.45 -19.34 -12.69
CA ALA A 255 -7.24 -19.69 -11.50
C ALA A 255 -8.69 -20.07 -11.85
N ALA A 256 -9.26 -19.45 -12.89
CA ALA A 256 -10.59 -19.77 -13.41
C ALA A 256 -10.61 -21.01 -14.33
N GLY A 257 -9.46 -21.63 -14.63
CA GLY A 257 -9.37 -22.76 -15.57
C GLY A 257 -9.60 -22.38 -17.04
N LEU A 258 -9.43 -21.10 -17.39
CA LEU A 258 -9.68 -20.54 -18.74
C LEU A 258 -8.39 -20.22 -19.51
N HIS A 259 -7.22 -20.29 -18.87
CA HIS A 259 -5.93 -20.05 -19.51
C HIS A 259 -5.48 -21.28 -20.31
N ALA A 260 -5.75 -21.29 -21.62
CA ALA A 260 -5.47 -22.43 -22.49
C ALA A 260 -4.02 -22.45 -23.02
N HIS A 261 -3.41 -21.30 -23.26
CA HIS A 261 -2.07 -21.18 -23.83
C HIS A 261 -1.43 -19.84 -23.45
N TRP A 262 -0.10 -19.81 -23.48
CA TRP A 262 0.68 -18.60 -23.29
C TRP A 262 0.68 -17.78 -24.58
N THR A 263 0.29 -16.51 -24.47
CA THR A 263 0.37 -15.54 -25.57
C THR A 263 1.79 -14.96 -25.68
N PRO A 264 2.18 -14.40 -26.85
CA PRO A 264 3.47 -13.73 -27.00
C PRO A 264 3.67 -12.58 -26.00
N ALA A 265 2.61 -11.81 -25.72
CA ALA A 265 2.63 -10.72 -24.74
C ALA A 265 2.88 -11.22 -23.31
N GLU A 266 2.22 -12.32 -22.91
CA GLU A 266 2.45 -12.96 -21.59
C GLU A 266 3.87 -13.50 -21.45
N LEU A 267 4.41 -14.14 -22.50
CA LEU A 267 5.81 -14.59 -22.53
C LEU A 267 6.78 -13.42 -22.41
N GLY A 268 6.48 -12.30 -23.06
CA GLY A 268 7.26 -11.07 -22.95
C GLY A 268 7.22 -10.47 -21.54
N ALA A 269 6.03 -10.35 -20.95
CA ALA A 269 5.86 -9.87 -19.58
C ALA A 269 6.63 -10.76 -18.59
N MET A 270 6.53 -12.09 -18.75
CA MET A 270 7.26 -13.07 -17.95
C MET A 270 8.79 -12.94 -18.13
N ALA A 271 9.25 -12.77 -19.37
CA ALA A 271 10.67 -12.58 -19.66
C ALA A 271 11.24 -11.33 -18.97
N ARG A 272 10.46 -10.24 -18.90
CA ARG A 272 10.85 -9.02 -18.18
C ARG A 272 10.77 -9.21 -16.67
N LEU A 273 9.72 -9.85 -16.16
CA LEU A 273 9.55 -10.16 -14.74
C LEU A 273 10.77 -10.92 -14.18
N VAL A 274 11.17 -12.02 -14.81
CA VAL A 274 12.28 -12.85 -14.30
C VAL A 274 13.63 -12.13 -14.26
N THR A 275 13.79 -11.02 -14.98
CA THR A 275 15.01 -10.20 -14.93
C THR A 275 15.09 -9.30 -13.71
N ILE A 276 13.94 -8.98 -13.09
CA ILE A 276 13.85 -8.08 -11.93
C ILE A 276 13.60 -8.82 -10.62
N VAL A 277 13.31 -10.13 -10.65
CA VAL A 277 13.14 -10.94 -9.44
C VAL A 277 14.42 -10.89 -8.59
N PRO A 278 14.35 -10.47 -7.31
CA PRO A 278 15.46 -10.53 -6.39
C PRO A 278 15.60 -11.97 -5.87
N TRP A 279 16.29 -12.81 -6.63
CA TRP A 279 16.49 -14.23 -6.32
C TRP A 279 16.96 -14.55 -4.88
N PRO A 280 17.76 -13.71 -4.19
CA PRO A 280 18.09 -13.95 -2.77
C PRO A 280 16.89 -13.94 -1.81
N LEU A 281 15.73 -13.39 -2.21
CA LEU A 281 14.49 -13.37 -1.42
C LEU A 281 13.55 -14.54 -1.74
N ILE A 282 13.91 -15.37 -2.71
CA ILE A 282 13.12 -16.53 -3.16
C ILE A 282 13.85 -17.79 -2.71
N GLN A 283 13.24 -18.56 -1.80
CA GLN A 283 13.91 -19.73 -1.20
C GLN A 283 14.17 -20.84 -2.22
N ASP A 284 13.21 -21.09 -3.13
CA ASP A 284 13.30 -22.10 -4.16
C ASP A 284 12.92 -21.51 -5.52
N LYS A 285 13.93 -21.21 -6.35
CA LYS A 285 13.76 -20.69 -7.70
C LYS A 285 12.98 -21.66 -8.61
N ALA A 286 13.19 -22.97 -8.48
CA ALA A 286 12.48 -23.95 -9.29
C ALA A 286 11.00 -24.02 -8.87
N ALA A 287 10.70 -24.00 -7.57
CA ALA A 287 9.33 -23.86 -7.09
C ALA A 287 8.68 -22.56 -7.55
N TYR A 288 9.41 -21.43 -7.54
CA TYR A 288 8.91 -20.15 -8.03
C TYR A 288 8.49 -20.25 -9.50
N LEU A 289 9.34 -20.80 -10.36
CA LEU A 289 9.01 -20.98 -11.78
C LEU A 289 7.88 -21.99 -12.03
N ARG A 290 7.71 -22.99 -11.15
CA ARG A 290 6.56 -23.91 -11.19
C ARG A 290 5.22 -23.24 -10.87
N ARG A 291 5.21 -22.03 -10.31
CA ARG A 291 3.98 -21.22 -10.11
C ARG A 291 3.39 -20.67 -11.41
N PHE A 292 4.02 -20.93 -12.55
CA PHE A 292 3.55 -20.53 -13.89
C PHE A 292 3.15 -21.76 -14.72
N PRO A 293 1.93 -22.31 -14.52
CA PRO A 293 1.46 -23.49 -15.24
C PRO A 293 1.57 -23.35 -16.75
N GLY A 294 2.05 -24.39 -17.42
CA GLY A 294 2.17 -24.44 -18.89
C GLY A 294 3.32 -23.61 -19.49
N LEU A 295 4.08 -22.85 -18.69
CA LEU A 295 5.17 -22.00 -19.21
C LEU A 295 6.23 -22.83 -19.93
N GLN A 296 6.71 -23.91 -19.30
CA GLN A 296 7.74 -24.76 -19.91
C GLN A 296 7.25 -25.38 -21.22
N THR A 297 6.01 -25.90 -21.24
CA THR A 297 5.39 -26.45 -22.44
C THR A 297 5.28 -25.41 -23.56
N ALA A 298 4.94 -24.17 -23.25
CA ALA A 298 4.89 -23.09 -24.23
C ALA A 298 6.28 -22.74 -24.79
N LEU A 299 7.32 -22.74 -23.95
CA LEU A 299 8.70 -22.49 -24.39
C LEU A 299 9.23 -23.64 -25.27
N ASP A 300 8.94 -24.88 -24.89
CA ASP A 300 9.31 -26.07 -25.66
C ASP A 300 8.63 -26.05 -27.05
N ALA A 301 7.34 -25.73 -27.10
CA ALA A 301 6.58 -25.59 -28.34
C ALA A 301 7.11 -24.45 -29.22
N ALA A 302 7.55 -23.34 -28.62
CA ALA A 302 8.13 -22.22 -29.34
C ALA A 302 9.57 -22.47 -29.81
N GLY A 303 10.25 -23.49 -29.27
CA GLY A 303 11.65 -23.80 -29.58
C GLY A 303 12.63 -22.68 -29.23
N ARG A 304 12.27 -21.78 -28.31
CA ARG A 304 13.05 -20.58 -27.95
C ARG A 304 13.09 -20.39 -26.43
N PRO A 305 14.21 -19.92 -25.87
CA PRO A 305 14.28 -19.62 -24.44
C PRO A 305 13.42 -18.40 -24.09
N LEU A 306 12.99 -18.30 -22.83
CA LEU A 306 12.16 -17.18 -22.33
C LEU A 306 12.76 -15.80 -22.64
N SER A 307 14.09 -15.66 -22.56
CA SER A 307 14.80 -14.41 -22.87
C SER A 307 14.58 -13.91 -24.30
N ALA A 308 14.22 -14.81 -25.23
CA ALA A 308 13.96 -14.46 -26.63
C ALA A 308 12.66 -13.66 -26.83
N PHE A 309 11.81 -13.57 -25.80
CA PHE A 309 10.54 -12.84 -25.81
C PHE A 309 10.63 -11.47 -25.11
N ARG A 310 11.81 -11.07 -24.61
CA ARG A 310 11.97 -9.84 -23.79
C ARG A 310 11.41 -8.59 -24.46
N ASP A 311 11.50 -8.48 -25.78
CA ASP A 311 11.06 -7.32 -26.56
C ASP A 311 9.69 -7.53 -27.24
N VAL A 312 8.96 -8.59 -26.83
CA VAL A 312 7.61 -8.90 -27.30
C VAL A 312 6.58 -8.32 -26.33
N TYR A 313 5.52 -7.71 -26.88
CA TYR A 313 4.57 -6.87 -26.15
C TYR A 313 3.13 -7.15 -26.56
#